data_AF-A0A966NSR0-F1
#
_entry.id   AF-A0A966NSR0-F1
#
_cell.length_a   1.000
_cell.length_b   1.000
_cell.length_c   1.000
_cell.angle_alpha   90.00
_cell.angle_beta   90.00
_cell.angle_gamma   90.00
#
_symmetry.space_group_name_H-M   'P 1'
#
loop_
_entity.id
_entity.type
_entity.pdbx_description
1 polymer ?
#
loop_
_entity_poly.entity_id
_entity_poly.type
_entity_poly.pdbx_seq_one_letter_code
_entity_poly.pdbx_strand_id
1 'polypeptide(L)' 'MKTEKRLNERSRKVTEGVARAPNRSMYYAMGYKESDFGKPMVGVANGHSTVTPCNSGLQKLA' A
#
# COMPACT_ATOMS: atom_id res chain seq x y z
N MET A 1 -0.83 29.35 7.88
CA MET A 1 -1.24 28.78 6.57
C MET A 1 -1.15 27.26 6.69
N LYS A 2 -2.28 26.54 6.78
CA LYS A 2 -2.26 25.06 6.83
C LYS A 2 -2.04 24.57 5.41
N THR A 3 -0.91 23.93 5.15
CA THR A 3 -0.62 23.30 3.85
C THR A 3 -1.55 22.11 3.67
N GLU A 4 -2.34 22.08 2.60
CA GLU A 4 -3.15 20.91 2.29
C GLU A 4 -2.25 19.70 2.04
N LYS A 5 -2.53 18.62 2.78
CA LYS A 5 -1.72 17.42 2.78
C LYS A 5 -2.23 16.46 1.70
N ARG A 6 -1.40 16.15 0.70
CA ARG A 6 -1.74 15.12 -0.31
C ARG A 6 -2.01 13.78 0.40
N LEU A 7 -3.07 13.08 -0.02
CA LEU A 7 -3.45 11.78 0.56
C LEU A 7 -2.33 10.73 0.44
N ASN A 8 -1.52 10.79 -0.62
CA ASN A 8 -0.42 9.86 -0.88
C ASN A 8 0.94 10.34 -0.33
N GLU A 9 0.98 11.20 0.71
CA GLU A 9 2.22 11.81 1.24
C GLU A 9 3.36 10.80 1.53
N ARG A 10 3.01 9.61 2.05
CA ARG A 10 3.99 8.56 2.36
C ARG A 10 4.32 7.72 1.13
N SER A 11 3.32 7.24 0.41
CA SER A 11 3.52 6.39 -0.77
C SER A 11 4.22 7.12 -1.91
N ARG A 12 4.05 8.44 -2.07
CA ARG A 12 4.75 9.20 -3.11
C ARG A 12 6.27 9.12 -3.02
N LYS A 13 6.83 8.88 -1.83
CA LYS A 13 8.28 8.70 -1.63
C LYS A 13 8.82 7.49 -2.39
N VAL A 14 7.97 6.50 -2.66
CA VAL A 14 8.32 5.27 -3.37
C VAL A 14 7.64 5.13 -4.73
N THR A 15 6.63 5.95 -5.06
CA THR A 15 5.92 5.88 -6.35
C THR A 15 6.24 7.03 -7.30
N GLU A 16 6.61 8.23 -6.83
CA GLU A 16 6.78 9.42 -7.66
C GLU A 16 8.26 9.73 -7.95
N GLY A 17 8.53 10.26 -9.14
CA GLY A 17 9.87 10.62 -9.61
C GLY A 17 10.56 9.51 -10.42
N VAL A 18 11.47 9.94 -11.31
CA VAL A 18 12.19 9.04 -12.24
C VAL A 18 13.01 8.01 -11.48
N ALA A 19 13.69 8.41 -10.40
CA ALA A 19 14.49 7.54 -9.54
C ALA A 19 13.68 6.43 -8.84
N ARG A 20 12.34 6.48 -8.86
CA ARG A 20 11.45 5.45 -8.29
C ARG A 20 10.92 4.45 -9.31
N ALA A 21 11.46 4.45 -10.54
CA ALA A 21 11.12 3.45 -11.56
C ALA A 21 11.26 1.99 -11.09
N PRO A 22 12.33 1.58 -10.35
CA PRO A 22 12.45 0.20 -9.85
C PRO A 22 11.39 -0.17 -8.82
N ASN A 23 10.95 0.81 -8.00
CA ASN A 23 9.88 0.58 -7.05
C ASN A 23 8.56 0.38 -7.79
N ARG A 24 8.26 1.23 -8.78
CA ARG A 24 7.05 1.10 -9.61
C ARG A 24 7.01 -0.22 -10.38
N SER A 25 8.13 -0.74 -10.89
CA SER A 25 8.13 -2.03 -11.61
C SER A 25 7.64 -3.18 -10.73
N MET A 26 7.97 -3.19 -9.44
CA MET A 26 7.45 -4.18 -8.49
C MET A 26 5.94 -4.05 -8.30
N TYR A 27 5.42 -2.82 -8.19
CA TYR A 27 3.97 -2.60 -8.09
C TYR A 27 3.22 -2.98 -9.36
N TYR A 28 3.79 -2.68 -10.54
CA TYR A 28 3.22 -3.15 -11.82
C TYR A 28 3.15 -4.68 -11.89
N ALA A 29 4.18 -5.39 -11.41
CA ALA A 29 4.16 -6.85 -11.33
C ALA A 29 3.06 -7.39 -10.39
N MET A 30 2.65 -6.61 -9.39
CA MET A 30 1.52 -6.92 -8.50
C MET A 30 0.15 -6.49 -9.07
N GLY A 31 0.09 -5.94 -10.29
CA GLY A 31 -1.15 -5.57 -10.98
C GLY A 31 -1.58 -4.11 -10.82
N TYR A 32 -0.74 -3.24 -10.25
CA TYR A 32 -1.03 -1.80 -10.18
C TYR A 32 -1.00 -1.17 -11.58
N LYS A 33 -1.81 -0.13 -11.78
CA LYS A 33 -1.80 0.72 -12.98
C LYS A 33 -1.21 2.08 -12.66
N GLU A 34 -0.84 2.82 -13.70
CA GLU A 34 -0.31 4.19 -13.54
C GLU A 34 -1.25 5.09 -12.73
N SER A 35 -2.55 4.99 -12.97
CA SER A 35 -3.59 5.73 -12.24
C SER A 35 -3.65 5.41 -10.74
N ASP A 36 -3.07 4.30 -10.28
CA ASP A 36 -3.08 3.91 -8.87
C ASP A 36 -1.99 4.62 -8.05
N PHE A 37 -0.91 5.11 -8.68
CA PHE A 37 0.20 5.74 -7.96
C PHE A 37 -0.15 7.12 -7.36
N GLY A 38 -1.20 7.76 -7.87
CA GLY A 38 -1.76 8.98 -7.29
C GLY A 38 -2.62 8.73 -6.04
N LYS A 39 -3.07 7.49 -5.82
CA LYS A 39 -3.91 7.10 -4.68
C LYS A 39 -3.04 6.85 -3.43
N PRO A 40 -3.59 7.01 -2.22
CA PRO A 40 -2.92 6.54 -1.01
C PRO A 40 -2.76 5.00 -1.07
N MET A 41 -1.57 4.50 -0.72
CA MET A 41 -1.36 3.07 -0.53
C MET A 41 -1.64 2.72 0.93
N VAL A 42 -2.58 1.80 1.16
CA VAL A 42 -3.00 1.36 2.50
C VAL A 42 -2.55 -0.07 2.70
N GLY A 43 -1.67 -0.30 3.67
CA GLY A 43 -1.28 -1.65 4.08
C GLY A 43 -2.31 -2.22 5.05
N VAL A 44 -2.88 -3.38 4.73
CA VAL A 44 -3.77 -4.13 5.64
C VAL A 44 -2.92 -5.18 6.35
N ALA A 45 -2.61 -4.93 7.62
CA ALA A 45 -1.87 -5.88 8.45
C ALA A 45 -2.84 -6.96 8.97
N ASN A 46 -2.84 -8.12 8.34
CA ASN A 46 -3.65 -9.26 8.74
C ASN A 46 -2.81 -10.25 9.58
N GLY A 47 -3.18 -10.40 10.85
CA GLY A 47 -2.53 -11.31 11.79
C GLY A 47 -3.09 -12.75 11.79
N HIS A 48 -3.80 -13.16 10.74
CA HIS A 48 -4.41 -14.48 10.64
C HIS A 48 -3.37 -15.59 10.90
N SER A 49 -3.75 -16.50 11.80
CA SER A 49 -2.96 -17.68 12.14
C SER A 49 -3.87 -18.77 12.69
N THR A 50 -3.54 -20.03 12.41
CA THR A 50 -4.24 -21.20 12.98
C THR A 50 -3.55 -21.74 14.24
N VAL A 51 -2.45 -21.12 14.69
CA VAL A 51 -1.71 -21.55 15.89
C VAL A 51 -2.51 -21.30 17.17
N THR A 52 -3.28 -20.20 17.22
CA THR A 52 -4.14 -19.85 18.34
C THR A 52 -5.54 -19.52 17.85
N PRO A 53 -6.59 -19.78 18.67
CA PRO A 53 -7.96 -19.54 18.23
C PRO A 53 -8.30 -18.05 18.07
N CYS A 54 -7.61 -17.15 18.77
CA CYS A 54 -7.91 -15.71 18.73
C CYS A 54 -7.73 -15.08 17.33
N ASN A 55 -6.82 -15.62 16.51
CA ASN A 55 -6.47 -15.03 15.21
C ASN A 55 -6.94 -15.88 14.01
N SER A 56 -7.53 -17.05 14.24
CA SER A 56 -7.91 -17.98 13.16
C SER A 56 -9.04 -17.44 12.27
N GLY A 57 -9.87 -16.53 12.78
CA GLY A 57 -10.97 -15.92 12.01
C GLY A 57 -10.59 -14.73 11.13
N LEU A 58 -9.40 -14.15 11.29
CA LEU A 58 -9.07 -12.83 10.73
C LEU A 58 -8.97 -12.80 9.20
N GLN A 59 -8.68 -13.93 8.54
CA GLN A 59 -8.50 -13.96 7.08
C GLN A 59 -9.72 -13.47 6.29
N LYS A 60 -10.93 -13.71 6.83
CA LYS A 60 -12.19 -13.31 6.18
C LYS A 60 -12.50 -11.82 6.32
N LEU A 61 -11.80 -11.12 7.21
CA LEU A 61 -12.00 -9.70 7.51
C LEU A 61 -11.00 -8.80 6.76
N ALA A 62 -10.03 -9.41 6.07
CA ALA A 62 -8.92 -8.73 5.39
C ALA A 62 -9.22 -8.45 3.92
#